data_AF-A0A484WPQ9-F1
#
_entry.id   AF-A0A484WPQ9-F1
#
_cell.length_a   1.000
_cell.length_b   1.000
_cell.length_c   1.000
_cell.angle_alpha   90.00
_cell.angle_beta   90.00
_cell.angle_gamma   90.00
#
_symmetry.space_group_name_H-M   'P 1'
#
loop_
_entity.id
_entity.type
_entity.pdbx_description
1 polymer ?
#
loop_
_entity_poly.entity_id
_entity_poly.type
_entity_poly.pdbx_seq_one_letter_code
_entity_poly.pdbx_strand_id
1 'polypeptide(L)'
;MLKALDHLSVRPLEAINLIRNLLKVDAHLIPMSEHPVDLMAIDDQGHEVYGEVNIDQLTAPIQELLLTPNVPATREAVHAISEADLIIIGPGSFYTSLMPILLLKEIAQALRRTPAPMVYIGNLGVS
;
A
#
# COMPACT_ATOMS: atom_id res chain seq x y z
N MET A 1 -1.13 5.33 -20.16
CA MET A 1 0.34 5.48 -20.25
C MET A 1 1.06 4.42 -19.42
N LEU A 2 0.81 4.32 -18.10
CA LEU A 2 1.45 3.32 -17.23
C LEU A 2 1.23 1.87 -17.73
N LYS A 3 -0.01 1.49 -18.05
CA LYS A 3 -0.36 0.16 -18.61
C LYS A 3 0.38 -0.19 -19.92
N ALA A 4 0.71 0.79 -20.75
CA ALA A 4 1.44 0.54 -22.00
C ALA A 4 2.95 0.40 -21.76
N LEU A 5 3.49 1.11 -20.77
CA LEU A 5 4.88 1.00 -20.34
C LEU A 5 5.15 -0.28 -19.53
N ASP A 6 4.14 -0.80 -18.85
CA ASP A 6 4.18 -2.09 -18.17
C ASP A 6 4.51 -3.23 -19.16
N HIS A 7 4.02 -3.15 -20.40
CA HIS A 7 4.38 -4.10 -21.45
C HIS A 7 5.81 -3.90 -22.01
N LEU A 8 6.45 -2.77 -21.72
CA LEU A 8 7.80 -2.43 -22.19
C LEU A 8 8.86 -2.53 -21.07
N SER A 9 8.44 -2.59 -19.82
CA SER A 9 9.29 -2.60 -18.63
C SER A 9 9.16 -3.94 -17.93
N VAL A 10 10.29 -4.53 -17.51
CA VAL A 10 10.29 -5.85 -16.83
C VAL A 10 9.66 -5.76 -15.42
N ARG A 11 9.58 -4.55 -14.85
CA ARG A 11 9.15 -4.29 -13.48
C ARG A 11 8.24 -3.05 -13.42
N PRO A 12 7.09 -3.08 -12.71
CA PRO A 12 6.23 -1.92 -12.49
C PRO A 12 6.95 -0.71 -11.90
N LEU A 13 7.92 -0.92 -11.00
CA LEU A 13 8.73 0.16 -10.43
C LEU A 13 9.49 0.95 -11.52
N GLU A 14 10.01 0.27 -12.55
CA GLU A 14 10.73 0.93 -13.64
C GLU A 14 9.80 1.79 -14.50
N ALA A 15 8.58 1.32 -14.76
CA ALA A 15 7.57 2.11 -15.46
C ALA A 15 7.16 3.37 -14.65
N ILE A 16 7.03 3.23 -13.32
CA ILE A 16 6.79 4.36 -12.41
C ILE A 16 7.96 5.34 -12.45
N ASN A 17 9.20 4.86 -12.36
CA ASN A 17 10.41 5.70 -12.43
C ASN A 17 10.54 6.44 -13.76
N LEU A 18 10.20 5.80 -14.88
CA LEU A 18 10.23 6.42 -16.20
C LEU A 18 9.23 7.60 -16.27
N ILE A 19 8.00 7.40 -15.82
CA ILE A 19 6.98 8.45 -15.77
C ILE A 19 7.38 9.56 -14.80
N ARG A 20 7.88 9.20 -13.61
CA ARG A 20 8.39 10.15 -12.62
C ARG A 20 9.43 11.08 -13.25
N ASN A 21 10.42 10.52 -13.95
CA ASN A 21 11.49 11.28 -14.59
C ASN A 21 10.95 12.17 -15.72
N LEU A 22 10.02 11.65 -16.54
CA LEU A 22 9.38 12.43 -17.61
C LEU A 22 8.61 13.63 -17.06
N LEU A 23 7.92 13.45 -15.93
CA LEU A 23 7.15 14.49 -15.26
C LEU A 23 7.99 15.36 -14.32
N LYS A 24 9.31 15.13 -14.21
CA LYS A 24 10.24 15.84 -13.33
C LYS A 24 9.79 15.85 -11.86
N VAL A 25 9.28 14.72 -11.39
CA VAL A 25 8.93 14.52 -9.98
C VAL A 25 10.17 14.09 -9.22
N ASP A 26 10.62 14.91 -8.27
CA ASP A 26 11.84 14.62 -7.49
C ASP A 26 11.61 13.52 -6.44
N ALA A 27 10.37 13.38 -5.96
CA ALA A 27 10.04 12.40 -4.93
C ALA A 27 10.09 10.95 -5.47
N HIS A 28 10.73 10.06 -4.71
CA HIS A 28 10.71 8.63 -5.02
C HIS A 28 9.30 8.04 -4.85
N LEU A 29 8.85 7.29 -5.85
CA LEU A 29 7.55 6.61 -5.86
C LEU A 29 7.83 5.12 -5.97
N ILE A 30 7.56 4.38 -4.89
CA ILE A 30 7.79 2.94 -4.82
C ILE A 30 6.43 2.27 -4.60
N PRO A 31 5.99 1.37 -5.49
CA PRO A 31 4.74 0.66 -5.27
C PRO A 31 4.88 -0.30 -4.09
N MET A 32 3.79 -0.57 -3.36
CA MET A 32 3.84 -1.48 -2.21
C MET A 32 4.24 -2.91 -2.63
N SER A 33 3.81 -3.35 -3.82
CA SER A 33 4.21 -4.59 -4.47
C SER A 33 4.34 -4.38 -5.98
N GLU A 34 5.13 -5.23 -6.62
CA GLU A 34 5.26 -5.31 -8.07
C GLU A 34 4.34 -6.38 -8.69
N HIS A 35 3.49 -7.01 -7.88
CA HIS A 35 2.56 -8.05 -8.33
C HIS A 35 1.12 -7.54 -8.25
N PRO A 36 0.25 -7.91 -9.20
CA PRO A 36 -1.17 -7.65 -9.10
C PRO A 36 -1.74 -8.27 -7.81
N VAL A 37 -2.53 -7.49 -7.09
CA VAL A 37 -3.13 -7.89 -5.82
C VAL A 37 -4.44 -7.13 -5.59
N ASP A 38 -5.43 -7.82 -5.06
CA ASP A 38 -6.70 -7.24 -4.63
C ASP A 38 -6.76 -7.14 -3.11
N LEU A 39 -7.43 -6.09 -2.63
CA LEU A 39 -7.87 -6.01 -1.24
C LEU A 39 -9.16 -6.82 -1.08
N MET A 40 -9.23 -7.63 -0.04
CA MET A 40 -10.40 -8.44 0.28
C MET A 40 -10.75 -8.28 1.76
N ALA A 41 -12.05 -8.14 2.05
CA ALA A 41 -12.58 -8.10 3.40
C ALA A 41 -13.52 -9.28 3.65
N ILE A 42 -13.62 -9.69 4.91
CA ILE A 42 -14.69 -10.54 5.42
C ILE A 42 -15.61 -9.65 6.26
N ASP A 43 -16.89 -9.58 5.89
CA ASP A 43 -17.90 -8.82 6.65
C ASP A 43 -18.31 -9.55 7.95
N ASP A 44 -19.16 -8.93 8.76
CA ASP A 44 -19.61 -9.49 10.03
C ASP A 44 -20.52 -10.73 9.90
N GLN A 45 -20.98 -11.06 8.70
CA GLN A 45 -21.73 -12.27 8.37
C GLN A 45 -20.86 -13.36 7.74
N GLY A 46 -19.56 -13.09 7.56
CA GLY A 46 -18.61 -14.02 6.94
C GLY A 46 -18.62 -14.00 5.41
N HIS A 47 -19.24 -13.01 4.76
CA HIS A 47 -19.16 -12.87 3.30
C HIS A 47 -17.85 -12.22 2.87
N GLU A 48 -17.30 -12.72 1.76
CA GLU A 48 -16.11 -12.14 1.13
C GLU A 48 -16.49 -10.95 0.24
N VAL A 49 -15.79 -9.83 0.42
CA VAL A 49 -15.96 -8.61 -0.37
C VAL A 49 -14.63 -8.23 -0.99
N TYR A 50 -14.60 -8.18 -2.33
CA TYR A 50 -13.38 -7.95 -3.10
C TYR A 50 -13.33 -6.53 -3.66
N GLY A 51 -12.14 -5.93 -3.63
CA GLY A 51 -11.83 -4.66 -4.25
C GLY A 51 -12.02 -3.46 -3.32
N GLU A 52 -11.08 -2.52 -3.38
CA GLU A 52 -11.03 -1.33 -2.55
C GLU A 52 -12.35 -0.55 -2.53
N VAL A 53 -12.95 -0.33 -3.71
CA VAL A 53 -14.20 0.44 -3.87
C VAL A 53 -15.38 -0.23 -3.16
N ASN A 54 -15.49 -1.55 -3.22
CA ASN A 54 -16.59 -2.27 -2.57
C ASN A 54 -16.41 -2.29 -1.05
N ILE A 55 -15.16 -2.42 -0.58
CA ILE A 55 -14.82 -2.39 0.85
C ILE A 55 -15.07 -1.00 1.44
N ASP A 56 -14.75 0.08 0.71
CA ASP A 56 -14.99 1.46 1.16
C ASP A 56 -16.49 1.79 1.32
N GLN A 57 -17.35 1.08 0.58
CA GLN A 57 -18.80 1.23 0.62
C GLN A 57 -19.49 0.34 1.65
N LEU A 58 -18.73 -0.50 2.37
CA LEU A 58 -19.30 -1.34 3.41
C LEU A 58 -19.86 -0.48 4.54
N THR A 59 -21.12 -0.76 4.87
CA THR A 59 -21.79 -0.20 6.05
C THR A 59 -21.68 -1.13 7.25
N ALA A 60 -21.47 -2.42 7.00
CA ALA A 60 -21.20 -3.43 8.02
C ALA A 60 -19.73 -3.33 8.49
N PRO A 61 -19.43 -3.66 9.75
CA PRO A 61 -18.07 -3.70 10.24
C PRO A 61 -17.26 -4.80 9.53
N ILE A 62 -15.97 -4.50 9.29
CA ILE A 62 -15.03 -5.46 8.70
C ILE A 62 -14.51 -6.37 9.82
N GLN A 63 -14.72 -7.68 9.67
CA GLN A 63 -14.20 -8.69 10.59
C GLN A 63 -12.72 -8.97 10.31
N GLU A 64 -12.35 -9.12 9.05
CA GLU A 64 -10.99 -9.41 8.61
C GLU A 64 -10.68 -8.67 7.30
N LEU A 65 -9.43 -8.23 7.14
CA LEU A 65 -8.93 -7.58 5.93
C LEU A 65 -7.63 -8.26 5.50
N LEU A 66 -7.55 -8.63 4.22
CA LEU A 66 -6.40 -9.34 3.66
C LEU A 66 -6.12 -8.95 2.22
N LEU A 67 -4.95 -9.36 1.75
CA LEU A 67 -4.53 -9.25 0.35
C LEU A 67 -4.69 -10.61 -0.34
N THR A 68 -5.23 -10.60 -1.56
CA THR A 68 -5.42 -11.81 -2.36
C THR A 68 -4.97 -11.58 -3.81
N PRO A 69 -4.05 -12.40 -4.36
CA PRO A 69 -3.23 -13.38 -3.64
C PRO A 69 -2.26 -12.71 -2.66
N ASN A 70 -1.61 -13.49 -1.81
CA ASN A 70 -0.49 -12.99 -1.03
C ASN A 70 0.69 -12.63 -1.95
N VAL A 71 1.18 -11.40 -1.85
CA VAL A 71 2.26 -10.87 -2.70
C VAL A 71 3.40 -10.33 -1.86
N PRO A 72 4.65 -10.38 -2.35
CA PRO A 72 5.78 -9.82 -1.63
C PRO A 72 5.76 -8.29 -1.71
N ALA A 73 6.29 -7.63 -0.69
CA ALA A 73 6.60 -6.21 -0.78
C ALA A 73 7.70 -5.92 -1.80
N THR A 74 7.67 -4.72 -2.41
CA THR A 74 8.77 -4.21 -3.23
C THR A 74 10.04 -4.06 -2.37
N ARG A 75 11.16 -4.61 -2.82
CA ARG A 75 12.41 -4.62 -2.03
C ARG A 75 12.88 -3.21 -1.68
N GLU A 76 12.72 -2.28 -2.61
CA GLU A 76 13.04 -0.88 -2.46
C GLU A 76 12.20 -0.20 -1.37
N ALA A 77 10.95 -0.63 -1.16
CA ALA A 77 10.10 -0.10 -0.08
C ALA A 77 10.58 -0.56 1.30
N VAL A 78 10.95 -1.85 1.42
CA VAL A 78 11.52 -2.41 2.64
C VAL A 78 12.84 -1.72 3.00
N HIS A 79 13.70 -1.47 2.00
CA HIS A 79 14.95 -0.75 2.20
C HIS A 79 14.73 0.72 2.58
N ALA A 80 13.79 1.41 1.92
CA ALA A 80 13.46 2.79 2.27
C ALA A 80 12.98 2.92 3.73
N ILE A 81 12.23 1.93 4.24
CA ILE A 81 11.81 1.90 5.65
C ILE A 81 13.00 1.69 6.59
N SER A 82 14.00 0.88 6.21
CA SER A 82 15.16 0.62 7.08
C SER A 82 16.09 1.83 7.19
N GLU A 83 16.20 2.63 6.13
CA GLU A 83 17.07 3.81 6.06
C GLU A 83 16.37 5.11 6.46
N ALA A 84 15.06 5.07 6.78
CA ALA A 84 14.31 6.27 7.09
C ALA A 84 14.78 6.92 8.39
N ASP A 85 14.97 8.24 8.38
CA ASP A 85 15.16 9.02 9.62
C ASP A 85 13.83 9.31 10.34
N LEU A 86 12.71 9.23 9.61
CA LEU A 86 11.35 9.47 10.10
C LEU A 86 10.37 8.74 9.17
N ILE A 87 9.34 8.14 9.76
CA ILE A 87 8.25 7.50 9.00
C ILE A 87 6.94 8.23 9.30
N ILE A 88 6.27 8.69 8.25
CA ILE A 88 4.95 9.32 8.33
C ILE A 88 3.93 8.37 7.72
N ILE A 89 2.88 8.04 8.49
CA ILE A 89 1.76 7.22 8.04
C ILE A 89 0.51 8.09 7.99
N GLY A 90 -0.09 8.24 6.81
CA GLY A 90 -1.31 9.01 6.59
C GLY A 90 -1.09 10.49 6.24
N PRO A 91 -2.19 11.28 6.15
CA PRO A 91 -3.58 10.85 6.31
C PRO A 91 -4.04 9.98 5.14
N GLY A 92 -5.15 9.27 5.30
CA GLY A 92 -5.69 8.38 4.28
C GLY A 92 -6.79 7.47 4.82
N SER A 93 -7.61 6.89 3.94
CA SER A 93 -8.61 5.93 4.39
C SER A 93 -7.92 4.78 5.11
N PHE A 94 -8.37 4.49 6.33
CA PHE A 94 -7.68 3.56 7.20
C PHE A 94 -7.65 2.16 6.58
N TYR A 95 -8.81 1.63 6.19
CA TYR A 95 -8.93 0.29 5.63
C TYR A 95 -8.44 0.18 4.18
N THR A 96 -8.71 1.20 3.35
CA THR A 96 -8.55 1.09 1.89
C THR A 96 -7.28 1.74 1.38
N SER A 97 -6.62 2.64 2.14
CA SER A 97 -5.35 3.27 1.73
C SER A 97 -4.16 2.88 2.61
N LEU A 98 -4.34 2.81 3.94
CA LEU A 98 -3.21 2.61 4.86
C LEU A 98 -2.99 1.13 5.21
N MET A 99 -4.05 0.43 5.59
CA MET A 99 -3.99 -1.00 5.93
C MET A 99 -3.43 -1.90 4.82
N PRO A 100 -3.74 -1.71 3.51
CA PRO A 100 -3.23 -2.61 2.47
C PRO A 100 -1.69 -2.69 2.44
N ILE A 101 -1.01 -1.58 2.72
CA ILE A 101 0.45 -1.51 2.81
C ILE A 101 0.95 -2.29 4.03
N LEU A 102 0.25 -2.19 5.16
CA LEU A 102 0.60 -2.85 6.41
C LEU A 102 0.28 -4.35 6.42
N LEU A 103 -0.59 -4.82 5.51
CA LEU A 103 -0.89 -6.23 5.33
C LEU A 103 0.24 -7.00 4.63
N LEU A 104 1.18 -6.31 3.98
CA LEU A 104 2.40 -6.92 3.47
C LEU A 104 3.34 -7.26 4.64
N LYS A 105 3.62 -8.55 4.80
CA LYS A 105 4.41 -9.07 5.93
C LYS A 105 5.78 -8.42 6.03
N GLU A 106 6.46 -8.21 4.91
CA GLU A 106 7.79 -7.61 4.86
C GLU A 106 7.77 -6.13 5.28
N ILE A 107 6.75 -5.37 4.87
CA ILE A 107 6.56 -3.98 5.29
C ILE A 107 6.30 -3.92 6.80
N ALA A 108 5.36 -4.72 7.31
CA ALA A 108 5.07 -4.78 8.74
C ALA A 108 6.30 -5.18 9.57
N GLN A 109 7.15 -6.07 9.05
CA GLN A 109 8.41 -6.44 9.70
C GLN A 109 9.45 -5.31 9.65
N ALA A 110 9.58 -4.61 8.54
CA ALA A 110 10.49 -3.49 8.39
C ALA A 110 10.12 -2.36 9.36
N LEU A 111 8.83 -2.01 9.43
CA LEU A 111 8.29 -1.01 10.35
C LEU A 111 8.48 -1.36 11.83
N ARG A 112 8.48 -2.65 12.19
CA ARG A 112 8.77 -3.11 13.56
C ARG A 112 10.25 -3.07 13.92
N ARG A 113 11.14 -3.15 12.93
CA ARG A 113 12.59 -3.27 13.15
C ARG A 113 13.33 -1.94 13.00
N THR A 114 12.78 -1.02 12.22
CA THR A 114 13.39 0.29 12.00
C THR A 114 13.48 1.08 13.32
N PRO A 115 14.60 1.77 13.59
CA PRO A 115 14.72 2.66 14.74
C PRO A 115 14.04 4.02 14.51
N ALA A 116 13.57 4.28 13.29
CA ALA A 116 12.98 5.56 12.91
C ALA A 116 11.75 5.88 13.78
N PRO A 117 11.60 7.10 14.31
CA PRO A 117 10.35 7.55 14.90
C PRO A 117 9.22 7.46 13.86
N MET A 118 8.03 7.10 14.33
CA MET A 118 6.86 6.94 13.50
C MET A 118 5.76 7.92 13.92
N VAL A 119 5.26 8.68 12.96
CA VAL A 119 4.19 9.66 13.16
C VAL A 119 2.98 9.22 12.35
N TYR A 120 1.90 8.87 13.06
CA TYR A 120 0.60 8.62 12.44
C TYR A 120 -0.22 9.91 12.39
N ILE A 121 -0.64 10.29 11.19
CA ILE A 121 -1.52 11.44 10.95
C ILE A 121 -2.94 10.91 10.79
N GLY A 122 -3.74 11.06 11.84
CA GLY A 122 -5.15 10.67 11.84
C GLY A 122 -5.99 11.53 10.89
N ASN A 123 -7.10 10.95 10.40
CA ASN A 123 -8.07 11.68 9.60
C ASN A 123 -8.82 12.70 10.48
N LEU A 124 -9.19 13.84 9.90
CA LEU A 124 -9.92 14.92 10.58
C LEU A 124 -11.44 14.69 10.65
N GLY A 125 -11.93 13.56 10.12
CA GLY A 125 -13.35 13.23 10.12
C GLY A 125 -13.90 13.03 11.53
N VAL A 126 -15.11 13.55 11.76
CA VAL A 126 -15.87 13.32 12.99
C VAL A 126 -16.34 11.86 13.02
N SER A 127 -16.06 11.20 14.14
CA SER A 127 -16.57 9.89 14.52
C SER A 127 -18.10 9.83 14.52
#